data_AF-A0A6J2JJ85-F1
#
_entry.id   AF-A0A6J2JJ85-F1
#
_cell.length_a   1.000
_cell.length_b   1.000
_cell.length_c   1.000
_cell.angle_alpha   90.00
_cell.angle_beta   90.00
_cell.angle_gamma   90.00
#
_symmetry.space_group_name_H-M   'P 1'
#
loop_
_entity.id
_entity.type
_entity.pdbx_description
1 polymer ?
#
loop_
_entity_poly.entity_id
_entity_poly.type
_entity_poly.pdbx_seq_one_letter_code
_entity_poly.pdbx_strand_id
1 'polypeptide(L)'
;MKMLRWMCGVTRLDKIRNDYVRGSVGVRDIADKMQESRLRWYGHIKRKPPDYVGNLAQLVDLPGRRPRSRLKTRWKDAVLNDKRECNVADEDIEDRAKWRSKVRKADPTSRGINSWEERERVSSIMRC
;
A
#
# COMPACT_ATOMS: atom_id res chain seq x y z
N MET A 1 2.32 4.14 13.76
CA MET A 1 3.51 5.01 13.99
C MET A 1 4.02 5.01 15.42
N LYS A 2 3.17 4.91 16.46
CA LYS A 2 3.61 4.90 17.87
C LYS A 2 4.67 3.84 18.18
N MET A 3 4.43 2.59 17.80
CA MET A 3 5.39 1.48 18.01
C MET A 3 6.71 1.69 17.24
N LEU A 4 6.65 2.01 15.95
CA LEU A 4 7.86 2.24 15.13
C LEU A 4 8.72 3.37 15.69
N ARG A 5 8.08 4.45 16.14
CA ARG A 5 8.77 5.58 16.77
C ARG A 5 9.36 5.21 18.12
N TRP A 6 8.63 4.46 18.95
CA TRP A 6 9.13 3.98 20.24
C TRP A 6 10.35 3.06 20.09
N MET A 7 10.32 2.12 19.14
CA MET A 7 11.47 1.26 18.82
C MET A 7 12.71 2.04 18.36
N CYS A 8 12.50 3.19 17.72
CA CYS A 8 13.58 4.08 17.27
C CYS A 8 13.95 5.16 18.30
N GLY A 9 13.33 5.18 19.49
CA GLY A 9 13.52 6.24 20.49
C GLY A 9 13.04 7.63 20.05
N VAL A 10 12.26 7.73 18.99
CA VAL A 10 11.82 9.01 18.41
C VAL A 10 10.56 9.50 19.10
N THR A 11 10.61 10.72 19.63
CA THR A 11 9.50 11.42 20.26
C THR A 11 8.79 12.36 19.27
N ARG A 12 7.76 13.08 19.75
CA ARG A 12 7.12 14.13 18.95
C ARG A 12 7.96 15.42 18.89
N LEU A 13 8.87 15.64 19.85
CA LEU A 13 9.69 16.85 19.93
C LEU A 13 10.76 16.90 18.85
N ASP A 14 11.21 15.73 18.38
CA ASP A 14 12.25 15.61 17.35
C ASP A 14 11.79 16.09 15.97
N LYS A 15 10.47 16.28 15.77
CA LYS A 15 9.85 16.74 14.51
C LYS A 15 10.27 15.92 13.27
N ILE A 16 10.77 14.70 13.45
CA ILE A 16 11.17 13.79 12.38
C ILE A 16 9.93 13.34 11.59
N ARG A 17 10.02 13.32 10.25
CA ARG A 17 8.94 12.86 9.36
C ARG A 17 8.72 11.34 9.48
N ASN A 18 7.47 10.90 9.34
CA ASN A 18 7.12 9.48 9.41
C ASN A 18 7.82 8.62 8.34
N ASP A 19 8.08 9.19 7.18
CA ASP A 19 8.72 8.47 6.07
C ASP A 19 10.16 8.12 6.39
N TYR A 20 10.87 8.97 7.15
CA TYR A 20 12.21 8.67 7.65
C TYR A 20 12.20 7.52 8.67
N VAL A 21 11.28 7.55 9.64
CA VAL A 21 11.14 6.46 10.64
C VAL A 21 10.78 5.13 9.99
N ARG A 22 9.97 5.17 8.93
CA ARG A 22 9.63 3.99 8.13
C ARG A 22 10.81 3.48 7.33
N GLY A 23 11.54 4.39 6.68
CA GLY A 23 12.75 4.09 5.92
C GLY A 23 13.83 3.43 6.78
N SER A 24 14.05 3.92 8.01
CA SER A 24 15.07 3.36 8.91
C SER A 24 14.76 1.94 9.40
N VAL A 25 13.48 1.60 9.57
CA VAL A 25 13.03 0.25 9.99
C VAL A 25 12.75 -0.65 8.77
N GLY A 26 12.76 -0.11 7.56
CA GLY A 26 12.43 -0.85 6.34
C GLY A 26 10.95 -1.21 6.23
N VAL A 27 10.05 -0.36 6.73
CA VAL A 27 8.58 -0.58 6.66
C VAL A 27 7.99 0.29 5.56
N ARG A 28 7.25 -0.31 4.63
CA ARG A 28 6.56 0.45 3.57
C ARG A 28 5.32 1.16 4.11
N ASP A 29 4.82 2.17 3.40
CA ASP A 29 3.60 2.86 3.80
C ASP A 29 2.36 1.95 3.72
N ILE A 30 1.40 2.20 4.60
CA ILE A 30 0.15 1.44 4.67
C ILE A 30 -0.67 1.63 3.39
N ALA A 31 -0.60 2.80 2.76
CA ALA A 31 -1.29 3.08 1.51
C ALA A 31 -0.87 2.09 0.40
N ASP A 32 0.42 1.80 0.28
CA ASP A 32 0.95 0.82 -0.66
C ASP A 32 0.44 -0.60 -0.36
N LYS A 33 0.42 -1.00 0.92
CA LYS A 33 -0.11 -2.32 1.33
C LYS A 33 -1.59 -2.46 1.04
N MET A 34 -2.34 -1.36 1.23
CA MET A 34 -3.76 -1.31 0.88
C MET A 34 -3.92 -1.46 -0.64
N GLN A 35 -3.18 -0.69 -1.45
CA GLN A 35 -3.17 -0.80 -2.91
C GLN A 35 -2.89 -2.22 -3.39
N GLU A 36 -1.82 -2.85 -2.88
CA GLU A 36 -1.48 -4.24 -3.19
C GLU A 36 -2.64 -5.20 -2.85
N SER A 37 -3.27 -5.02 -1.69
CA SER A 37 -4.39 -5.87 -1.26
C SER A 37 -5.61 -5.70 -2.17
N ARG A 38 -5.95 -4.46 -2.57
CA ARG A 38 -7.07 -4.18 -3.48
C ARG A 38 -6.85 -4.85 -4.83
N LEU A 39 -5.67 -4.69 -5.42
CA LEU A 39 -5.34 -5.29 -6.72
C LEU A 39 -5.24 -6.82 -6.64
N ARG A 40 -4.71 -7.40 -5.56
CA ARG A 40 -4.72 -8.86 -5.36
C ARG A 40 -6.14 -9.43 -5.34
N TRP A 41 -7.05 -8.77 -4.63
CA TRP A 41 -8.46 -9.16 -4.58
C TRP A 41 -9.14 -8.98 -5.94
N TYR A 42 -8.87 -7.88 -6.62
CA TYR A 42 -9.42 -7.61 -7.95
C TYR A 42 -9.01 -8.70 -8.97
N GLY A 43 -7.72 -9.00 -9.05
CA GLY A 43 -7.23 -10.07 -9.92
C GLY A 43 -7.76 -11.45 -9.52
N HIS A 44 -8.02 -11.69 -8.23
CA HIS A 44 -8.68 -12.93 -7.79
C HIS A 44 -10.09 -13.06 -8.38
N ILE A 45 -10.89 -12.00 -8.27
CA ILE A 45 -12.28 -12.01 -8.74
C ILE A 45 -12.35 -12.08 -10.26
N LYS A 46 -11.52 -11.33 -10.98
CA LYS A 46 -11.51 -11.35 -12.44
C LYS A 46 -11.15 -12.70 -13.05
N ARG A 47 -10.37 -13.53 -12.35
CA ARG A 47 -10.07 -14.91 -12.74
C ARG A 47 -11.17 -15.92 -12.39
N LYS A 48 -12.21 -15.52 -11.66
CA LYS A 48 -13.37 -16.37 -11.39
C LYS A 48 -14.35 -16.29 -12.56
N PRO A 49 -15.18 -17.32 -12.77
CA PRO A 49 -16.18 -17.29 -13.82
C PRO A 49 -17.14 -16.08 -13.64
N PRO A 50 -17.76 -15.60 -14.72
CA PRO A 50 -18.52 -14.34 -14.71
C PRO A 50 -19.76 -14.38 -13.80
N ASP A 51 -20.31 -15.57 -13.55
CA ASP A 51 -21.41 -15.85 -12.64
C ASP A 51 -21.00 -15.81 -11.15
N TYR A 52 -19.71 -15.74 -10.85
CA TYR A 52 -19.22 -15.62 -9.48
C TYR A 52 -19.76 -14.34 -8.83
N VAL A 53 -20.29 -14.46 -7.61
CA VAL A 53 -20.91 -13.36 -6.86
C VAL A 53 -20.01 -12.12 -6.78
N GLY A 54 -18.69 -12.29 -6.65
CA GLY A 54 -17.75 -11.17 -6.63
C GLY A 54 -17.66 -10.39 -7.95
N ASN A 55 -17.85 -11.07 -9.10
CA ASN A 55 -17.95 -10.42 -10.41
C ASN A 55 -19.31 -9.73 -10.57
N LEU A 56 -20.39 -10.41 -10.20
CA LEU A 56 -21.75 -9.86 -10.25
C LEU A 56 -21.88 -8.61 -9.38
N ALA A 57 -21.34 -8.61 -8.16
CA ALA A 57 -21.35 -7.46 -7.26
C ALA A 57 -20.61 -6.24 -7.83
N GLN A 58 -19.67 -6.44 -8.76
CA GLN A 58 -19.06 -5.33 -9.49
C GLN A 58 -19.99 -4.76 -10.57
N LEU A 59 -21.01 -5.47 -11.04
CA LEU A 59 -21.92 -4.96 -12.08
C LEU A 59 -23.15 -4.27 -11.51
N VAL A 60 -23.49 -4.54 -10.24
CA VAL A 60 -24.65 -3.93 -9.58
C VAL A 60 -24.43 -2.42 -9.39
N ASP A 61 -25.26 -1.62 -10.06
CA ASP A 61 -25.43 -0.20 -9.76
C ASP A 61 -26.62 -0.02 -8.81
N LEU A 62 -26.35 0.45 -7.60
CA LEU A 62 -27.39 0.71 -6.61
C LEU A 62 -28.13 2.01 -6.95
N PRO A 63 -29.47 2.00 -7.09
CA PRO A 63 -30.24 3.20 -7.36
C PRO A 63 -30.18 4.17 -6.17
N GLY A 64 -29.95 5.45 -6.45
CA GLY A 64 -29.92 6.50 -5.44
C GLY A 64 -29.19 7.76 -5.88
N ARG A 65 -29.74 8.94 -5.55
CA ARG A 65 -29.04 10.21 -5.76
C ARG A 65 -27.91 10.35 -4.74
N ARG A 66 -26.71 10.65 -5.22
CA ARG A 66 -25.55 10.89 -4.35
C ARG A 66 -25.53 12.33 -3.85
N PRO A 67 -25.08 12.58 -2.61
CA PRO A 67 -24.85 13.94 -2.13
C PRO A 67 -23.74 14.62 -2.93
N ARG A 68 -23.92 15.91 -3.25
CA ARG A 68 -23.00 16.74 -4.08
C ARG A 68 -21.68 17.12 -3.37
N SER A 69 -21.52 16.77 -2.08
CA SER A 69 -20.35 17.11 -1.27
C SER A 69 -19.11 16.27 -1.65
N ARG A 70 -18.04 16.29 -0.83
CA ARG A 70 -16.82 15.49 -1.00
C ARG A 70 -17.19 14.02 -1.24
N LEU A 71 -17.10 13.63 -2.50
CA LEU A 71 -17.56 12.33 -2.94
C LEU A 71 -16.64 11.25 -2.35
N LYS A 72 -17.24 10.24 -1.70
CA LYS A 72 -16.51 9.04 -1.33
C LYS A 72 -16.08 8.35 -2.62
N THR A 73 -14.77 8.14 -2.81
CA THR A 73 -14.21 7.40 -3.95
C THR A 73 -14.89 6.02 -4.02
N ARG A 74 -15.44 5.63 -5.18
CA ARG A 74 -15.97 4.27 -5.31
C ARG A 74 -14.79 3.29 -5.20
N TRP A 75 -15.06 2.08 -4.74
CA TRP A 75 -14.08 1.00 -4.80
C TRP A 75 -13.52 0.82 -6.23
N LYS A 76 -14.41 0.82 -7.24
CA LYS A 76 -14.02 0.75 -8.66
C LYS A 76 -13.06 1.87 -9.06
N ASP A 77 -13.33 3.11 -8.65
CA ASP A 77 -12.49 4.27 -8.97
C ASP A 77 -11.12 4.14 -8.29
N ALA A 78 -11.08 3.64 -7.05
CA ALA A 78 -9.83 3.37 -6.34
C ALA A 78 -9.01 2.27 -7.05
N VAL A 79 -9.64 1.18 -7.46
CA VAL A 79 -8.99 0.11 -8.24
C VAL A 79 -8.48 0.64 -9.59
N LEU A 80 -9.24 1.50 -10.27
CA LEU A 80 -8.82 2.07 -11.55
C LEU A 80 -7.58 2.97 -11.38
N ASN A 81 -7.54 3.78 -10.33
CA ASN A 81 -6.36 4.58 -9.99
C ASN A 81 -5.17 3.69 -9.61
N ASP A 82 -5.39 2.65 -8.80
CA ASP A 82 -4.34 1.70 -8.44
C ASP A 82 -3.75 1.00 -9.66
N LYS A 83 -4.60 0.61 -10.62
CA LYS A 83 -4.15 0.00 -11.87
C LYS A 83 -3.26 0.95 -12.67
N ARG A 84 -3.63 2.23 -12.72
CA ARG A 84 -2.84 3.29 -13.38
C ARG A 84 -1.50 3.48 -12.69
N GLU A 85 -1.48 3.56 -11.35
CA GLU A 85 -0.25 3.72 -10.56
C GLU A 85 0.69 2.51 -10.67
N CYS A 86 0.14 1.29 -10.75
CA CYS A 86 0.91 0.06 -10.92
C CYS A 86 1.21 -0.30 -12.39
N ASN A 87 0.73 0.50 -13.36
CA ASN A 87 0.84 0.22 -14.79
C ASN A 87 0.44 -1.23 -15.16
N VAL A 88 -0.72 -1.66 -14.64
CA VAL A 88 -1.31 -2.98 -14.89
C VAL A 88 -2.58 -2.83 -15.72
N ALA A 89 -2.74 -3.72 -16.70
CA ALA A 89 -3.93 -3.79 -17.53
C ALA A 89 -4.75 -5.06 -17.20
N ASP A 90 -5.99 -5.15 -17.69
CA ASP A 90 -6.85 -6.32 -17.41
C ASP A 90 -6.32 -7.59 -18.09
N GLU A 91 -5.60 -7.44 -19.20
CA GLU A 91 -4.93 -8.52 -19.93
C GLU A 91 -3.80 -9.17 -19.11
N ASP A 92 -3.23 -8.43 -18.15
CA ASP A 92 -2.17 -8.95 -17.27
C ASP A 92 -2.71 -9.89 -16.16
N ILE A 93 -4.02 -9.98 -15.96
CA ILE A 93 -4.63 -10.66 -14.81
C ILE A 93 -4.50 -12.19 -14.90
N GLU A 94 -4.58 -12.72 -16.12
CA GLU A 94 -4.50 -14.17 -16.37
C GLU A 94 -3.10 -14.71 -16.06
N ASP A 95 -2.06 -13.93 -16.39
CA ASP A 95 -0.70 -14.24 -16.00
C ASP A 95 -0.48 -13.89 -14.50
N ARG A 96 -0.63 -14.90 -13.65
CA ARG A 96 -0.42 -14.77 -12.21
C ARG A 96 0.99 -14.32 -11.84
N ALA A 97 2.01 -14.72 -12.58
CA ALA A 97 3.39 -14.37 -12.26
C ALA A 97 3.63 -12.89 -12.55
N LYS A 98 3.22 -12.43 -13.74
CA LYS A 98 3.27 -11.02 -14.14
C LYS A 98 2.43 -10.14 -13.23
N TRP A 99 1.19 -10.54 -12.92
CA TRP A 99 0.31 -9.82 -12.00
C TRP A 99 0.95 -9.64 -10.62
N ARG A 100 1.43 -10.74 -10.01
CA ARG A 100 2.06 -10.71 -8.69
C ARG A 100 3.31 -9.84 -8.70
N SER A 101 4.12 -9.89 -9.75
CA SER A 101 5.33 -9.08 -9.85
C SER A 101 5.01 -7.58 -9.87
N LYS A 102 4.02 -7.16 -10.68
CA LYS A 102 3.64 -5.75 -10.82
C LYS A 102 2.92 -5.19 -9.59
N VAL A 103 2.06 -5.99 -8.96
CA VAL A 103 1.23 -5.55 -7.82
C VAL A 103 1.97 -5.60 -6.48
N ARG A 104 3.07 -6.35 -6.40
CA ARG A 104 3.77 -6.58 -5.13
C ARG A 104 4.36 -5.29 -4.55
N LYS A 105 3.97 -4.95 -3.32
CA LYS A 105 4.49 -3.83 -2.52
C LYS A 105 5.16 -4.39 -1.26
N ALA A 106 6.21 -5.18 -1.49
CA ALA A 106 6.99 -5.75 -0.41
C ALA A 106 7.68 -4.66 0.42
N ASP A 107 7.87 -4.95 1.70
CA ASP A 107 8.75 -4.13 2.53
C ASP A 107 10.17 -4.24 1.97
N PRO A 108 10.91 -3.12 1.88
CA PRO A 108 12.28 -3.15 1.41
C PRO A 108 13.08 -4.15 2.24
N THR A 109 13.74 -5.08 1.56
CA THR A 109 14.57 -6.07 2.25
C THR A 109 15.74 -5.33 2.90
N SER A 110 16.01 -5.58 4.18
CA SER A 110 17.09 -4.95 4.96
C SER A 110 18.51 -5.18 4.43
N ARG A 111 18.67 -5.86 3.28
CA ARG A 111 19.94 -6.06 2.59
C ARG A 111 20.32 -4.80 1.83
N GLY A 112 20.92 -3.83 2.52
CA GLY A 112 21.63 -2.74 1.86
C GLY A 112 21.61 -1.38 2.54
N ILE A 113 21.10 -1.25 3.77
CA ILE A 113 21.37 -0.07 4.58
C ILE A 113 22.24 -0.55 5.73
N ASN A 114 23.49 -0.08 5.78
CA ASN A 114 24.43 -0.29 6.87
C ASN A 114 23.83 0.31 8.16
N SER A 115 22.90 -0.45 8.75
CA SER A 115 21.98 -0.03 9.82
C SER A 115 22.67 0.08 11.18
N TRP A 116 23.95 -0.28 11.29
CA TRP A 116 24.72 -0.08 12.52
C TRP A 116 25.33 1.33 12.59
N GLU A 117 25.89 1.85 11.48
CA GLU A 117 26.46 3.21 11.42
C GLU A 117 25.38 4.31 11.48
N GLU A 118 24.19 4.09 10.91
CA GLU A 118 23.07 5.04 11.03
C GLU A 118 22.37 4.96 12.40
N ARG A 119 22.31 3.78 13.02
CA ARG A 119 21.89 3.65 14.43
C ARG A 119 22.86 4.37 15.35
N GLU A 120 24.17 4.22 15.13
CA GLU A 120 25.22 4.95 15.83
C GLU A 120 25.12 6.45 15.56
N ARG A 121 24.83 6.92 14.33
CA ARG A 121 24.63 8.35 14.03
C ARG A 121 23.42 8.95 14.76
N VAL A 122 22.28 8.26 14.74
CA VAL A 122 21.07 8.70 15.45
C VAL A 122 21.25 8.59 16.97
N SER A 123 21.96 7.57 17.45
CA SER A 123 22.29 7.38 18.87
C SER A 123 23.41 8.32 19.36
N SER A 124 24.31 8.76 18.49
CA SER A 124 25.37 9.74 18.75
C SER A 124 24.81 11.16 18.83
N ILE A 125 23.79 11.49 18.04
CA ILE A 125 23.00 12.73 18.20
C ILE A 125 22.24 12.73 19.54
N MET A 126 21.96 11.56 20.13
CA MET A 126 21.23 11.40 21.40
C MET A 126 22.12 11.20 22.64
N ARG A 127 23.45 11.37 22.54
CA ARG A 127 24.41 11.22 23.66
C ARG A 127 25.01 12.54 24.20
N CYS A 128 24.45 13.70 23.84
CA CYS A 128 24.69 14.98 24.51
C CYS A 128 23.49 15.40 25.36
#